data_AF-A0A6M3IL35-F1
#
_entry.id   AF-A0A6M3IL35-F1
#
_cell.length_a   1.000
_cell.length_b   1.000
_cell.length_c   1.000
_cell.angle_alpha   90.00
_cell.angle_beta   90.00
_cell.angle_gamma   90.00
#
_symmetry.space_group_name_H-M   'P 1'
#
loop_
_entity.id
_entity.type
_entity.pdbx_description
1 polymer ?
#
loop_
_entity_poly.entity_id
_entity_poly.type
_entity_poly.pdbx_seq_one_letter_code
_entity_poly.pdbx_strand_id
1 'polypeptide(L)'
;MRNDKYTFLNACADNNIPNGWEYVKELYLNGRSCNEIQEYLLTKYNIQVSAKHLSDNLKGMGVLRDYSERKLNAITRGRMIYRKKPKENKYKSLSVSQKLRFKVLTRDKFRCVLCGNTPNNGTILEIHHKIPANNDLNNLQTLCYNCHRGLHYSERDAK
;
A
#
# COMPACT_ATOMS: atom_id res chain seq x y z
N MET A 1 34.53 -13.92 -16.88
CA MET A 1 33.87 -13.28 -15.71
C MET A 1 34.19 -14.16 -14.51
N ARG A 2 34.88 -13.65 -13.48
CA ARG A 2 35.11 -14.42 -12.25
C ARG A 2 33.73 -14.76 -11.68
N ASN A 3 33.54 -16.02 -11.30
CA ASN A 3 32.25 -16.47 -10.79
C ASN A 3 32.08 -15.89 -9.37
N ASP A 4 31.31 -14.80 -9.27
CA ASP A 4 31.10 -13.99 -8.06
C ASP A 4 30.74 -14.81 -6.81
N LYS A 5 30.20 -16.02 -6.99
CA LYS A 5 29.90 -16.96 -5.91
C LYS A 5 31.17 -17.46 -5.21
N TYR A 6 32.19 -17.85 -5.97
CA TYR A 6 33.43 -18.39 -5.41
C TYR A 6 34.27 -17.29 -4.76
N THR A 7 34.30 -16.09 -5.35
CA THR A 7 35.00 -14.94 -4.75
C THR A 7 34.36 -14.53 -3.43
N PHE A 8 33.04 -14.54 -3.33
CA PHE A 8 32.33 -14.28 -2.08
C PHE A 8 32.62 -15.33 -1.01
N LEU A 9 32.54 -16.62 -1.36
CA LEU A 9 32.77 -17.71 -0.40
C LEU A 9 34.22 -17.76 0.09
N ASN A 10 35.20 -17.51 -0.78
CA ASN A 10 36.60 -17.41 -0.39
C ASN A 10 36.82 -16.23 0.56
N ALA A 11 36.28 -15.05 0.24
CA ALA A 11 36.38 -13.88 1.11
C ALA A 11 35.71 -14.10 2.48
N CYS A 12 34.63 -14.89 2.54
CA CYS A 12 34.02 -15.32 3.81
C CYS A 12 34.95 -16.25 4.59
N ALA A 13 35.55 -17.25 3.93
CA ALA A 13 36.47 -18.18 4.56
C ALA A 13 37.71 -17.47 5.13
N ASP A 14 38.29 -16.52 4.38
CA ASP A 14 39.42 -15.70 4.82
C ASP A 14 39.11 -14.87 6.07
N ASN A 15 37.83 -14.57 6.30
CA ASN A 15 37.31 -13.85 7.47
C ASN A 15 36.79 -14.78 8.58
N ASN A 16 37.09 -16.08 8.53
CA ASN A 16 36.59 -17.09 9.47
C ASN A 16 35.05 -17.16 9.54
N ILE A 17 34.37 -16.91 8.42
CA ILE A 17 32.92 -17.09 8.28
C ILE A 17 32.69 -18.43 7.57
N PRO A 18 32.58 -19.55 8.32
CA PRO A 18 32.27 -20.83 7.72
C PRO A 18 30.88 -20.76 7.09
N ASN A 19 30.78 -21.18 5.83
CA ASN A 19 29.52 -21.23 5.07
C ASN A 19 28.84 -19.85 4.93
N GLY A 20 29.48 -18.94 4.20
CA GLY A 20 29.03 -17.55 4.04
C GLY A 20 27.58 -17.35 3.58
N TRP A 21 27.03 -18.27 2.77
CA TRP A 21 25.61 -18.18 2.35
C TRP A 21 24.63 -18.50 3.47
N GLU A 22 24.96 -19.45 4.36
CA GLU A 22 24.12 -19.71 5.53
C GLU A 22 24.17 -18.53 6.50
N TYR A 23 25.35 -17.92 6.70
CA TYR A 23 25.48 -16.70 7.50
C TYR A 23 24.67 -15.53 6.92
N VAL A 24 24.68 -15.33 5.59
CA VAL A 24 23.82 -14.34 4.92
C VAL A 24 22.34 -14.64 5.16
N LYS A 25 21.93 -15.91 5.06
CA LYS A 25 20.56 -16.34 5.34
C LYS A 25 20.16 -16.06 6.77
N GLU A 26 21.01 -16.32 7.76
CA GLU A 26 20.73 -15.99 9.16
C GLU A 26 20.55 -14.48 9.38
N LEU A 27 21.46 -13.65 8.85
CA LEU A 27 21.34 -12.20 8.92
C LEU A 27 20.04 -11.71 8.26
N TYR A 28 19.66 -12.34 7.15
CA TYR A 28 18.40 -12.07 6.48
C TYR A 28 17.21 -12.53 7.32
N LEU A 29 17.17 -13.73 7.87
CA LEU A 29 16.03 -14.15 8.70
C LEU A 29 15.87 -13.27 9.96
N ASN A 30 16.97 -12.72 10.48
CA ASN A 30 16.99 -11.75 11.58
C ASN A 30 16.55 -10.31 11.20
N GLY A 31 15.80 -10.14 10.12
CA GLY A 31 15.15 -8.87 9.77
C GLY A 31 15.98 -7.90 8.94
N ARG A 32 17.28 -8.15 8.68
CA ARG A 32 18.10 -7.29 7.82
C ARG A 32 17.69 -7.40 6.35
N SER A 33 17.76 -6.30 5.60
CA SER A 33 17.61 -6.29 4.15
C SER A 33 18.92 -6.63 3.46
N CYS A 34 18.88 -7.02 2.19
CA CYS A 34 20.10 -7.32 1.42
C CYS A 34 21.06 -6.11 1.37
N ASN A 35 20.55 -4.88 1.35
CA ASN A 35 21.38 -3.67 1.42
C ASN A 35 22.10 -3.54 2.76
N GLU A 36 21.40 -3.77 3.88
CA GLU A 36 22.00 -3.76 5.22
C GLU A 36 23.03 -4.88 5.39
N ILE A 37 22.81 -6.04 4.76
CA ILE A 37 23.77 -7.16 4.78
C ILE A 37 25.00 -6.81 3.94
N GLN A 38 24.82 -6.27 2.73
CA GLN A 38 25.93 -5.79 1.89
C GLN A 38 26.79 -4.78 2.65
N GLU A 39 26.17 -3.75 3.23
CA GLU A 39 26.87 -2.71 3.98
C GLU A 39 27.61 -3.29 5.20
N TYR A 40 26.97 -4.19 5.94
CA TYR A 40 27.59 -4.86 7.08
C TYR A 40 28.81 -5.71 6.69
N LEU A 41 28.71 -6.47 5.60
CA LEU A 41 29.81 -7.31 5.12
C LEU A 41 30.99 -6.46 4.61
N LEU A 42 30.69 -5.36 3.92
CA LEU A 42 31.70 -4.40 3.49
C LEU A 42 32.38 -3.72 4.68
N THR A 43 31.62 -3.20 5.63
CA THR A 43 32.16 -2.40 6.74
C THR A 43 32.89 -3.24 7.77
N LYS A 44 32.38 -4.43 8.11
CA LYS A 44 32.94 -5.25 9.18
C LYS A 44 34.03 -6.21 8.72
N TYR A 45 33.91 -6.73 7.50
CA TYR A 45 34.78 -7.80 6.98
C TYR A 45 35.51 -7.41 5.67
N ASN A 46 35.27 -6.20 5.15
CA ASN A 46 35.79 -5.75 3.85
C ASN A 46 35.40 -6.69 2.69
N ILE A 47 34.24 -7.36 2.79
CA ILE A 47 33.76 -8.29 1.77
C ILE A 47 32.83 -7.52 0.82
N GLN A 48 33.21 -7.46 -0.46
CA GLN A 48 32.40 -6.84 -1.50
C GLN A 48 31.44 -7.85 -2.13
N VAL A 49 30.14 -7.56 -2.02
CA VAL A 49 29.06 -8.34 -2.66
C VAL A 49 27.88 -7.43 -2.94
N SER A 50 27.21 -7.61 -4.09
CA SER A 50 26.04 -6.80 -4.43
C SER A 50 24.78 -7.32 -3.73
N ALA A 51 23.91 -6.41 -3.29
CA ALA A 51 22.62 -6.75 -2.71
C ALA A 51 21.74 -7.58 -3.66
N LYS A 52 21.90 -7.38 -4.98
CA LYS A 52 21.25 -8.21 -6.01
C LYS A 52 21.75 -9.65 -5.94
N HIS A 53 23.06 -9.87 -5.86
CA HIS A 53 23.62 -11.21 -5.76
C HIS A 53 23.21 -11.92 -4.47
N LEU A 54 23.11 -11.18 -3.35
CA LEU A 54 22.53 -11.70 -2.10
C LEU A 54 21.06 -12.12 -2.30
N SER A 55 20.25 -11.27 -2.94
CA SER A 55 18.83 -11.55 -3.19
C SER A 55 18.63 -12.76 -4.10
N ASP A 56 19.44 -12.91 -5.15
CA ASP A 56 19.33 -14.03 -6.10
C ASP A 56 19.67 -15.37 -5.42
N ASN A 57 20.69 -15.40 -4.55
CA ASN A 57 21.02 -16.61 -3.77
C ASN A 57 19.94 -16.93 -2.73
N LEU A 58 19.46 -15.93 -1.97
CA LEU A 58 18.36 -16.13 -1.01
C LEU A 58 17.08 -16.64 -1.67
N LYS A 59 16.79 -16.16 -2.89
CA LYS A 59 15.69 -16.68 -3.71
C LYS A 59 15.94 -18.14 -4.10
N GLY A 60 17.15 -18.49 -4.53
CA GLY A 60 17.54 -19.87 -4.83
C GLY A 60 17.43 -20.81 -3.63
N MET A 61 17.64 -20.30 -2.42
CA MET A 61 17.47 -21.03 -1.16
C MET A 61 16.00 -21.09 -0.68
N GLY A 62 15.06 -20.43 -1.36
CA GLY A 62 13.63 -20.45 -1.01
C GLY A 62 13.27 -19.63 0.23
N VAL A 63 14.12 -18.70 0.67
CA VAL A 63 13.93 -17.91 1.91
C VAL A 63 13.52 -16.46 1.66
N LEU A 64 13.06 -16.13 0.45
CA LEU A 64 12.64 -14.77 0.12
C LEU A 64 11.40 -14.39 0.95
N ARG A 65 11.46 -13.23 1.58
CA ARG A 65 10.34 -12.69 2.37
C ARG A 65 9.20 -12.29 1.47
N ASP A 66 7.99 -12.43 1.96
CA ASP A 66 6.83 -11.83 1.31
C ASP A 66 6.81 -10.29 1.50
N TYR A 67 5.83 -9.65 0.85
CA TYR A 67 5.66 -8.20 0.96
C TYR A 67 5.39 -7.75 2.41
N SER A 68 4.57 -8.50 3.15
CA SER A 68 4.12 -8.18 4.50
C SER A 68 5.28 -8.25 5.49
N GLU A 69 6.07 -9.31 5.45
CA GLU A 69 7.26 -9.50 6.28
C GLU A 69 8.32 -8.45 5.98
N ARG A 70 8.58 -8.16 4.70
CA ARG A 70 9.51 -7.09 4.29
C ARG A 70 9.05 -5.74 4.83
N LYS A 71 7.76 -5.44 4.75
CA LYS A 71 7.15 -4.21 5.25
C LYS A 71 7.27 -4.11 6.77
N LEU A 72 6.97 -5.18 7.49
CA LEU A 72 7.08 -5.21 8.95
C LEU A 72 8.52 -4.98 9.40
N ASN A 73 9.48 -5.68 8.80
CA ASN A 73 10.89 -5.49 9.10
C ASN A 73 11.37 -4.06 8.80
N ALA A 74 10.86 -3.42 7.74
CA ALA A 74 11.19 -2.02 7.46
C ALA A 74 10.66 -1.07 8.55
N ILE A 75 9.46 -1.34 9.09
CA ILE A 75 8.91 -0.56 10.21
C ILE A 75 9.72 -0.79 11.48
N THR A 76 9.90 -2.05 11.88
CA THR A 76 10.59 -2.43 13.12
C THR A 76 12.03 -1.92 13.14
N ARG A 77 12.69 -1.87 11.99
CA ARG A 77 14.07 -1.37 11.87
C ARG A 77 14.16 0.14 11.57
N GLY A 78 13.05 0.87 11.65
CA GLY A 78 13.02 2.33 11.47
C GLY A 78 13.26 2.81 10.02
N ARG A 79 13.34 1.91 9.05
CA ARG A 79 13.50 2.23 7.62
C ARG A 79 12.22 2.80 7.00
N MET A 80 11.07 2.60 7.64
CA MET A 80 9.78 3.12 7.20
C MET A 80 9.00 3.68 8.38
N ILE A 81 8.65 4.97 8.31
CA ILE A 81 7.76 5.59 9.29
C ILE A 81 6.32 5.18 8.97
N TYR A 82 5.78 4.25 9.76
CA TYR A 82 4.36 3.91 9.66
C TYR A 82 3.51 4.92 10.44
N ARG A 83 2.96 5.91 9.75
CA ARG A 83 1.96 6.81 10.34
C ARG A 83 0.59 6.16 10.26
N LYS A 84 0.10 5.63 11.38
CA LYS A 84 -1.30 5.18 11.50
C LYS A 84 -2.19 6.41 11.24
N LYS A 85 -3.06 6.34 10.22
CA LYS A 85 -4.00 7.44 9.94
C LYS A 85 -4.84 7.72 11.20
N PRO A 86 -5.01 8.99 11.61
CA PRO A 86 -5.81 9.33 12.78
C PRO A 86 -7.28 8.92 12.54
N LYS A 87 -7.95 8.44 13.58
CA LYS A 87 -9.31 7.86 13.49
C LYS A 87 -10.33 8.82 12.88
N GLU A 88 -10.21 10.11 13.17
CA GLU A 88 -11.02 11.20 12.59
C GLU A 88 -11.00 11.25 11.05
N ASN A 89 -9.88 10.92 10.39
CA ASN A 89 -9.78 10.90 8.93
C ASN A 89 -10.29 9.59 8.30
N LYS A 90 -10.69 8.59 9.12
CA LYS A 90 -11.30 7.34 8.62
C LYS A 90 -12.75 7.54 8.17
N TYR A 91 -13.44 8.55 8.70
CA TYR A 91 -14.87 8.79 8.46
C TYR A 91 -15.18 9.63 7.23
N LYS A 92 -14.17 10.15 6.52
CA LYS A 92 -14.39 10.92 5.27
C LYS A 92 -15.05 10.12 4.14
N SER A 93 -15.18 8.80 4.29
CA SER A 93 -15.99 7.97 3.40
C SER A 93 -16.74 6.95 4.25
N LEU A 94 -17.85 7.37 4.88
CA LEU A 94 -18.85 6.40 5.28
C LEU A 94 -19.42 5.81 3.99
N SER A 95 -19.13 4.55 3.73
CA SER A 95 -19.77 3.84 2.62
C SER A 95 -21.28 3.77 2.88
N VAL A 96 -22.06 4.08 1.85
CA VAL A 96 -23.51 3.90 1.88
C VAL A 96 -23.78 2.42 1.64
N SER A 97 -24.47 1.75 2.57
CA SER A 97 -24.83 0.34 2.38
C SER A 97 -25.75 0.15 1.18
N GLN A 98 -25.70 -1.01 0.52
CA GLN A 98 -26.54 -1.28 -0.65
C GLN A 98 -28.04 -1.13 -0.35
N LYS A 99 -28.48 -1.54 0.85
CA LYS A 99 -29.86 -1.36 1.32
C LYS A 99 -30.24 0.12 1.38
N LEU A 100 -29.38 0.95 1.94
CA LEU A 100 -29.62 2.39 2.05
C LEU A 100 -29.55 3.07 0.67
N ARG A 101 -28.59 2.68 -0.18
CA ARG A 101 -28.49 3.13 -1.57
C ARG A 101 -29.80 2.90 -2.31
N PHE A 102 -30.35 1.69 -2.23
CA PHE A 102 -31.61 1.36 -2.88
C PHE A 102 -32.76 2.20 -2.32
N LYS A 103 -32.87 2.37 -0.99
CA LYS A 103 -33.89 3.23 -0.38
C LYS A 103 -33.84 4.67 -0.89
N VAL A 104 -32.65 5.26 -1.02
CA VAL A 104 -32.48 6.64 -1.54
C VAL A 104 -32.88 6.70 -3.01
N LEU A 105 -32.42 5.76 -3.83
CA LEU A 105 -32.80 5.68 -5.25
C LEU A 105 -34.32 5.54 -5.44
N THR A 106 -34.97 4.68 -4.65
CA THR A 106 -36.42 4.49 -4.71
C THR A 106 -37.16 5.76 -4.28
N ARG A 107 -36.74 6.41 -3.18
CA ARG A 107 -37.31 7.69 -2.73
C ARG A 107 -37.23 8.75 -3.83
N ASP A 108 -36.08 8.83 -4.50
CA ASP A 108 -35.80 9.80 -5.57
C ASP A 108 -36.32 9.33 -6.94
N LYS A 109 -37.12 8.26 -6.98
CA LYS A 109 -37.73 7.69 -8.19
C LYS A 109 -36.73 7.35 -9.30
N PHE A 110 -35.50 6.98 -8.91
CA PHE A 110 -34.37 6.71 -9.80
C PHE A 110 -34.06 7.90 -10.73
N ARG A 111 -34.09 9.12 -10.17
CA ARG A 111 -33.79 10.36 -10.89
C ARG A 111 -32.80 11.21 -10.11
N CYS A 112 -32.01 12.00 -10.83
CA CYS A 112 -31.23 13.08 -10.24
C CYS A 112 -32.18 14.11 -9.62
N VAL A 113 -31.99 14.44 -8.34
CA VAL A 113 -32.84 15.42 -7.66
C VAL A 113 -32.60 16.86 -8.12
N LEU A 114 -31.46 17.13 -8.76
CA LEU A 114 -31.11 18.48 -9.24
C LEU A 114 -31.59 18.75 -10.67
N CYS A 115 -31.40 17.80 -11.59
CA CYS A 115 -31.72 18.02 -13.01
C CYS A 115 -32.79 17.08 -13.58
N GLY A 116 -33.28 16.12 -12.81
CA GLY A 116 -34.31 15.17 -13.25
C GLY A 116 -33.82 14.04 -14.16
N ASN A 117 -32.54 14.03 -14.57
CA ASN A 117 -31.98 12.98 -15.42
C ASN A 117 -32.13 11.59 -14.78
N THR A 118 -32.34 10.62 -15.66
CA THR A 118 -32.50 9.20 -15.36
C THR A 118 -31.45 8.39 -16.10
N PRO A 119 -31.25 7.09 -15.78
CA PRO A 119 -30.35 6.24 -16.55
C PRO A 119 -30.67 6.19 -18.05
N ASN A 120 -31.94 6.38 -18.44
CA ASN A 120 -32.36 6.45 -19.85
C ASN A 120 -31.79 7.66 -20.60
N ASN A 121 -31.34 8.70 -19.88
CA ASN A 121 -30.63 9.85 -20.45
C ASN A 121 -29.13 9.56 -20.67
N GLY A 122 -28.68 8.31 -20.48
CA GLY A 122 -27.28 7.93 -20.63
C GLY A 122 -26.36 8.36 -19.48
N THR A 123 -26.93 8.73 -18.32
CA THR A 123 -26.13 9.11 -17.13
C THR A 123 -26.12 8.00 -16.09
N ILE A 124 -25.04 7.96 -15.31
CA ILE A 124 -24.97 7.17 -14.08
C ILE A 124 -25.55 7.98 -12.93
N LEU A 125 -26.28 7.31 -12.03
CA LEU A 125 -26.78 7.88 -10.78
C LEU A 125 -25.91 7.44 -9.60
N GLU A 126 -25.53 8.42 -8.79
CA GLU A 126 -24.69 8.28 -7.61
C GLU A 126 -25.44 8.79 -6.37
N ILE A 127 -25.10 8.24 -5.20
CA ILE A 127 -25.62 8.73 -3.93
C ILE A 127 -24.62 9.70 -3.34
N HIS A 128 -25.08 10.89 -3.03
CA HIS A 128 -24.27 11.96 -2.49
C HIS A 128 -24.78 12.39 -1.12
N HIS A 129 -23.84 12.69 -0.23
CA HIS A 129 -24.08 13.25 1.10
C HIS A 129 -24.17 14.77 1.03
N LYS A 130 -25.29 15.36 1.47
CA LYS A 130 -25.41 16.82 1.60
C LYS A 130 -24.46 17.37 2.66
N ILE A 131 -24.32 16.64 3.77
CA ILE A 131 -23.36 16.91 4.86
C ILE A 131 -22.39 15.72 4.96
N PRO A 132 -21.06 15.94 4.97
CA PRO A 132 -20.08 14.86 5.03
C PRO A 132 -20.30 13.90 6.22
N ALA A 133 -20.02 12.61 5.99
CA ALA A 133 -19.93 11.59 7.05
C ALA A 133 -21.22 11.38 7.89
N ASN A 134 -22.41 11.52 7.31
CA ASN A 134 -23.69 11.10 7.92
C ASN A 134 -24.57 10.28 6.95
N ASN A 135 -24.86 9.02 7.26
CA ASN A 135 -25.70 8.12 6.44
C ASN A 135 -27.22 8.22 6.71
N ASP A 136 -27.70 9.31 7.31
CA ASP A 136 -29.14 9.56 7.43
C ASP A 136 -29.81 9.66 6.04
N LEU A 137 -30.94 9.00 5.88
CA LEU A 137 -31.68 8.96 4.61
C LEU A 137 -31.95 10.38 4.06
N ASN A 138 -32.28 11.34 4.94
CA ASN A 138 -32.56 12.73 4.57
C ASN A 138 -31.31 13.53 4.18
N ASN A 139 -30.14 13.10 4.65
CA ASN A 139 -28.84 13.67 4.31
C ASN A 139 -28.30 13.13 2.97
N LEU A 140 -28.89 12.04 2.46
CA LEU A 140 -28.51 11.46 1.17
C LEU A 140 -29.42 11.95 0.04
N GLN A 141 -28.84 12.10 -1.14
CA GLN A 141 -29.56 12.45 -2.36
C GLN A 141 -29.00 11.72 -3.58
N THR A 142 -29.88 11.41 -4.53
CA THR A 142 -29.53 10.83 -5.82
C THR A 142 -29.13 11.94 -6.79
N LEU A 143 -27.92 11.87 -7.33
CA LEU A 143 -27.40 12.82 -8.33
C LEU A 143 -26.92 12.09 -9.58
N CYS A 144 -27.05 12.74 -10.73
CA CYS A 144 -26.36 12.27 -11.93
C CYS A 144 -24.86 12.59 -11.84
N TYR A 145 -24.04 11.86 -12.59
CA TYR A 145 -22.58 12.06 -12.64
C TYR A 145 -22.21 13.55 -12.82
N ASN A 146 -22.84 14.26 -13.75
CA ASN A 146 -22.53 15.67 -14.04
C ASN A 146 -22.86 16.58 -12.85
N CYS A 147 -24.05 16.45 -12.26
CA CYS A 147 -24.45 17.25 -11.11
C CYS A 147 -23.60 16.94 -9.88
N HIS A 148 -23.28 15.67 -9.65
CA HIS A 148 -22.41 15.26 -8.55
C HIS A 148 -21.03 15.90 -8.68
N ARG A 149 -20.42 15.83 -9.88
CA ARG A 149 -19.15 16.49 -10.17
C ARG A 149 -19.22 18.00 -10.00
N GLY A 150 -20.29 18.63 -10.48
CA GLY A 150 -20.51 20.08 -10.34
C GLY A 150 -20.50 20.54 -8.89
N LEU A 151 -21.19 19.83 -8.00
CA LEU A 151 -21.17 20.12 -6.55
C LEU A 151 -19.76 20.06 -5.97
N HIS A 152 -19.00 19.00 -6.28
CA HIS A 152 -17.61 18.87 -5.80
C HIS A 152 -16.68 19.99 -6.29
N TYR A 153 -16.94 20.62 -7.44
CA TYR A 153 -16.18 21.79 -7.87
C TYR A 153 -16.61 23.03 -7.07
N SER A 154 -17.91 23.29 -6.96
CA SER A 154 -18.42 24.44 -6.22
C SER A 154 -18.00 24.47 -4.74
N GLU A 155 -17.92 23.32 -4.08
CA GLU A 155 -17.49 23.22 -2.68
C GLU A 155 -15.97 23.41 -2.48
N ARG A 156 -15.18 23.24 -3.54
CA ARG A 156 -13.73 23.49 -3.51
C ARG A 156 -13.40 24.96 -3.70
N ASP A 157 -14.14 25.64 -4.57
CA ASP A 157 -13.93 27.07 -4.85
C ASP A 157 -14.45 27.97 -3.71
N ALA A 158 -15.29 27.44 -2.82
CA ALA A 158 -15.82 28.15 -1.64
C ALA A 158 -14.93 28.06 -0.38
N LYS A 159 -13.75 27.44 -0.46
CA LYS A 159 -12.78 27.28 0.64
C LYS A 159 -11.49 28.02 0.35
#